data_AF-A0A7K9U4I1-F1
#
_entry.id   AF-A0A7K9U4I1-F1
#
_cell.length_a   1.000
_cell.length_b   1.000
_cell.length_c   1.000
_cell.angle_alpha   90.00
_cell.angle_beta   90.00
_cell.angle_gamma   90.00
#
_symmetry.space_group_name_H-M   'P 1'
#
loop_
_entity.id
_entity.type
_entity.pdbx_description
1 polymer ?
#
loop_
_entity_poly.entity_id
_entity_poly.type
_entity_poly.pdbx_seq_one_letter_code
_entity_poly.pdbx_strand_id
1 'polypeptide(L)'
;RAARRQAPAQKLRDALQQLLGEKWSEELERDVPHAWQRHGDLVVLSEESFRAALWEEQGPALWETVALALGARRLAKRGRVLPGGMRSPSVTLLLGHDGWVEHVDNGIRYTFDVTKCMFSPGNITEKLRVASLPCSGEVLVDLYAGIGYFTLPYLVHAAAAFVHACEWNSHAVEALRRNLVLNGVQDRCRIHHGDSRQLELRDVADRVHLGTTPSPALWAEQGSPEGDGSDGEAQHPTEDSVKGTQGARIRPEWQRWAEATAAQIQQLLTELHGQPWRTSILHVEAVKSYAPHVHHLVLDLECRPM
;
A
#
# COMPACT_ATOMS: atom_id res chain seq x y z
N ARG A 1 -17.57 -10.31 37.29
CA ARG A 1 -18.06 -10.95 36.03
C ARG A 1 -17.68 -10.03 34.87
N ALA A 2 -16.64 -10.33 34.11
CA ALA A 2 -16.37 -9.62 32.88
C ALA A 2 -17.49 -9.97 31.88
N ALA A 3 -18.29 -8.99 31.46
CA ALA A 3 -19.25 -9.21 30.39
C ALA A 3 -18.49 -9.74 29.17
N ARG A 4 -18.91 -10.90 28.66
CA ARG A 4 -18.30 -11.52 27.47
C ARG A 4 -18.47 -10.52 26.32
N ARG A 5 -17.40 -9.80 25.96
CA ARG A 5 -17.45 -8.80 24.89
C ARG A 5 -17.82 -9.50 23.59
N GLN A 6 -19.01 -9.22 23.08
CA GLN A 6 -19.48 -9.72 21.80
C GLN A 6 -18.58 -9.20 20.68
N ALA A 7 -18.25 -10.08 19.72
CA ALA A 7 -17.43 -9.73 18.57
C ALA A 7 -18.09 -8.61 17.74
N PRO A 8 -17.35 -7.63 17.21
CA PRO A 8 -17.91 -6.54 16.41
C PRO A 8 -18.78 -7.03 15.23
N ALA A 9 -18.38 -8.10 14.54
CA ALA A 9 -19.15 -8.66 13.44
C ALA A 9 -20.51 -9.21 13.91
N GLN A 10 -20.57 -9.83 15.10
CA GLN A 10 -21.84 -10.29 15.66
C GLN A 10 -22.72 -9.11 16.08
N LYS A 11 -22.15 -8.06 16.69
CA LYS A 11 -22.92 -6.83 17.02
C LYS A 11 -23.52 -6.20 15.78
N LEU A 12 -22.75 -6.14 14.69
CA LEU A 12 -23.22 -5.64 13.40
C LEU A 12 -24.39 -6.48 12.90
N ARG A 13 -24.25 -7.81 12.89
CA ARG A 13 -25.32 -8.73 12.48
C ARG A 13 -26.59 -8.52 13.32
N ASP A 14 -26.48 -8.50 14.63
CA ASP A 14 -27.64 -8.34 15.53
C ASP A 14 -28.34 -6.99 15.29
N ALA A 15 -27.58 -5.91 15.10
CA ALA A 15 -28.13 -4.58 14.83
C ALA A 15 -28.86 -4.53 13.47
N LEU A 16 -28.31 -5.17 12.44
CA LEU A 16 -28.94 -5.22 11.11
C LEU A 16 -30.17 -6.14 11.10
N GLN A 17 -30.17 -7.23 11.87
CA GLN A 17 -31.34 -8.09 12.07
C GLN A 17 -32.48 -7.31 12.74
N GLN A 18 -32.17 -6.48 13.74
CA GLN A 18 -33.16 -5.60 14.35
C GLN A 18 -33.69 -4.53 13.38
N LEU A 19 -32.83 -3.98 12.52
CA LEU A 19 -33.22 -2.99 11.52
C LEU A 19 -34.15 -3.58 10.45
N LEU A 20 -33.83 -4.76 9.92
CA LEU A 20 -34.60 -5.39 8.84
C LEU A 20 -35.82 -6.19 9.34
N GLY A 21 -35.79 -6.69 10.57
CA GLY A 21 -36.86 -7.52 11.13
C GLY A 21 -37.18 -8.74 10.24
N GLU A 22 -38.44 -8.86 9.83
CA GLU A 22 -38.92 -9.96 8.98
C GLU A 22 -38.31 -9.98 7.57
N LYS A 23 -37.71 -8.87 7.12
CA LYS A 23 -37.04 -8.79 5.82
C LYS A 23 -35.65 -9.43 5.81
N TRP A 24 -35.11 -9.82 6.96
CA TRP A 24 -33.81 -10.49 7.06
C TRP A 24 -33.81 -11.85 6.37
N SER A 25 -32.73 -12.17 5.64
CA SER A 25 -32.57 -13.45 4.95
C SER A 25 -31.11 -13.93 4.99
N GLU A 26 -30.88 -15.21 4.70
CA GLU A 26 -29.51 -15.77 4.58
C GLU A 26 -28.72 -15.16 3.40
N GLU A 27 -29.41 -14.67 2.38
CA GLU A 27 -28.79 -13.94 1.27
C GLU A 27 -28.22 -12.60 1.74
N LEU A 28 -29.00 -11.82 2.49
CA LEU A 28 -28.56 -10.56 3.06
C LEU A 28 -27.45 -10.77 4.10
N GLU A 29 -27.51 -11.83 4.88
CA GLU A 29 -26.47 -12.16 5.86
C GLU A 29 -25.11 -12.38 5.20
N ARG A 30 -25.07 -13.04 4.03
CA ARG A 30 -23.83 -13.25 3.25
C ARG A 30 -23.24 -11.97 2.68
N ASP A 31 -24.05 -10.94 2.56
CA ASP A 31 -23.69 -9.63 2.03
C ASP A 31 -23.19 -8.67 3.13
N VAL A 32 -23.25 -9.09 4.41
CA VAL A 32 -22.73 -8.33 5.56
C VAL A 32 -21.21 -8.53 5.69
N PRO A 33 -20.41 -7.46 5.88
CA PRO A 33 -18.97 -7.57 6.02
C PRO A 33 -18.56 -8.34 7.29
N HIS A 34 -17.58 -9.23 7.14
CA HIS A 34 -16.91 -9.90 8.26
C HIS A 34 -15.60 -9.23 8.67
N ALA A 35 -15.00 -8.43 7.78
CA ALA A 35 -13.79 -7.67 8.01
C ALA A 35 -13.93 -6.26 7.41
N TRP A 36 -13.19 -5.31 7.97
CA TRP A 36 -13.16 -3.92 7.51
C TRP A 36 -11.86 -3.24 7.94
N GLN A 37 -11.49 -2.20 7.21
CA GLN A 37 -10.37 -1.36 7.58
C GLN A 37 -10.86 -0.24 8.50
N ARG A 38 -10.06 0.10 9.52
CA ARG A 38 -10.40 1.14 10.48
C ARG A 38 -9.29 2.17 10.58
N HIS A 39 -9.68 3.44 10.49
CA HIS A 39 -8.83 4.58 10.79
C HIS A 39 -9.53 5.51 11.79
N GLY A 40 -9.20 5.35 13.08
CA GLY A 40 -9.83 6.12 14.15
C GLY A 40 -11.34 5.90 14.21
N ASP A 41 -12.11 6.93 13.86
CA ASP A 41 -13.57 6.95 13.82
C ASP A 41 -14.16 6.66 12.43
N LEU A 42 -13.32 6.49 11.40
CA LEU A 42 -13.74 6.10 10.05
C LEU A 42 -13.52 4.60 9.83
N VAL A 43 -14.56 3.92 9.36
CA VAL A 43 -14.49 2.52 8.91
C VAL A 43 -14.68 2.46 7.40
N VAL A 44 -13.80 1.75 6.71
CA VAL A 44 -13.86 1.49 5.27
C VAL A 44 -14.30 0.04 5.05
N LEU A 45 -15.47 -0.10 4.42
CA LEU A 45 -16.06 -1.38 4.03
C LEU A 45 -15.54 -1.83 2.66
N SER A 46 -15.59 -3.14 2.41
CA SER A 46 -15.25 -3.70 1.10
C SER A 46 -16.34 -3.39 0.06
N GLU A 47 -15.97 -3.50 -1.21
CA GLU A 47 -16.92 -3.37 -2.33
C GLU A 47 -18.03 -4.43 -2.28
N GLU A 48 -17.68 -5.61 -1.78
CA GLU A 48 -18.53 -6.79 -1.69
C GLU A 48 -19.56 -6.73 -0.56
N SER A 49 -19.60 -5.62 0.19
CA SER A 49 -20.49 -5.46 1.33
C SER A 49 -21.74 -4.68 0.95
N PHE A 50 -22.92 -5.14 1.35
CA PHE A 50 -24.19 -4.44 1.12
C PHE A 50 -24.47 -4.18 -0.37
N ARG A 51 -24.39 -5.22 -1.22
CA ARG A 51 -24.69 -5.18 -2.66
C ARG A 51 -26.18 -5.36 -2.98
N ALA A 52 -26.94 -6.03 -2.11
CA ALA A 52 -28.36 -6.29 -2.36
C ALA A 52 -29.18 -4.99 -2.34
N ALA A 53 -30.11 -4.83 -3.28
CA ALA A 53 -30.94 -3.62 -3.43
C ALA A 53 -31.74 -3.27 -2.16
N LEU A 54 -32.10 -4.28 -1.36
CA LEU A 54 -32.84 -4.08 -0.11
C LEU A 54 -32.07 -3.25 0.93
N TRP A 55 -30.72 -3.29 0.88
CA TRP A 55 -29.89 -2.44 1.72
C TRP A 55 -30.01 -0.97 1.32
N GLU A 56 -30.08 -0.68 0.02
CA GLU A 56 -30.25 0.68 -0.49
C GLU A 56 -31.60 1.28 -0.05
N GLU A 57 -32.66 0.46 0.02
CA GLU A 57 -33.99 0.89 0.50
C GLU A 57 -33.97 1.40 1.95
N GLN A 58 -33.01 0.95 2.77
CA GLN A 58 -32.91 1.39 4.18
C GLN A 58 -32.36 2.82 4.28
N GLY A 59 -31.74 3.35 3.23
CA GLY A 59 -31.23 4.71 3.17
C GLY A 59 -30.23 5.04 4.29
N PRO A 60 -30.25 6.28 4.83
CA PRO A 60 -29.30 6.72 5.85
C PRO A 60 -29.30 5.90 7.15
N ALA A 61 -30.44 5.32 7.53
CA ALA A 61 -30.60 4.54 8.75
C ALA A 61 -29.70 3.30 8.78
N LEU A 62 -29.42 2.70 7.62
CA LEU A 62 -28.45 1.60 7.50
C LEU A 62 -27.07 2.05 7.93
N TRP A 63 -26.56 3.15 7.37
CA TRP A 63 -25.21 3.60 7.64
C TRP A 63 -25.03 4.08 9.07
N GLU A 64 -26.03 4.73 9.66
CA GLU A 64 -26.04 5.06 11.08
C GLU A 64 -25.98 3.81 11.96
N THR A 65 -26.77 2.78 11.62
CA THR A 65 -26.79 1.49 12.34
C THR A 65 -25.43 0.78 12.24
N VAL A 66 -24.86 0.69 11.04
CA VAL A 66 -23.56 0.08 10.79
C VAL A 66 -22.47 0.83 11.56
N ALA A 67 -22.44 2.16 11.50
CA ALA A 67 -21.44 2.97 12.18
C ALA A 67 -21.52 2.77 13.70
N LEU A 68 -22.74 2.83 14.27
CA LEU A 68 -22.96 2.61 15.69
C LEU A 68 -22.51 1.21 16.13
N ALA A 69 -22.88 0.17 15.39
CA ALA A 69 -22.53 -1.21 15.70
C ALA A 69 -21.01 -1.45 15.65
N LEU A 70 -20.33 -0.81 14.71
CA LEU A 70 -18.87 -0.86 14.56
C LEU A 70 -18.13 0.16 15.45
N GLY A 71 -18.86 0.97 16.23
CA GLY A 71 -18.28 2.01 17.08
C GLY A 71 -17.52 3.07 16.30
N ALA A 72 -17.98 3.40 15.10
CA ALA A 72 -17.46 4.42 14.20
C ALA A 72 -18.41 5.63 14.15
N ARG A 73 -17.93 6.76 13.62
CA ARG A 73 -18.75 7.95 13.33
C ARG A 73 -18.87 8.22 11.83
N ARG A 74 -17.91 7.71 11.06
CA ARG A 74 -17.84 7.85 9.61
C ARG A 74 -17.75 6.49 8.96
N LEU A 75 -18.37 6.35 7.79
CA LEU A 75 -18.30 5.15 6.97
C LEU A 75 -17.90 5.51 5.55
N ALA A 76 -17.05 4.68 4.98
CA ALA A 76 -16.74 4.69 3.58
C ALA A 76 -16.88 3.27 3.01
N LYS A 77 -17.12 3.18 1.72
CA LYS A 77 -17.07 1.92 0.97
C LYS A 77 -16.02 2.05 -0.11
N ARG A 78 -15.10 1.09 -0.12
CA ARG A 78 -14.09 0.96 -1.18
C ARG A 78 -14.73 0.30 -2.40
N GLY A 79 -14.36 0.74 -3.58
CA GLY A 79 -14.59 0.10 -4.86
C GLY A 79 -13.27 -0.19 -5.57
N ARG A 80 -13.36 -0.74 -6.79
CA ARG A 80 -12.19 -1.00 -7.64
C ARG A 80 -11.38 0.26 -7.91
N VAL A 81 -10.07 0.15 -7.75
CA VAL A 81 -9.12 1.20 -8.11
C VAL A 81 -9.26 1.48 -9.60
N LEU A 82 -9.41 2.76 -9.97
CA LEU A 82 -9.68 3.12 -11.35
C LEU A 82 -8.48 2.78 -12.24
N PRO A 83 -8.71 2.21 -13.45
CA PRO A 83 -7.64 1.97 -14.40
C PRO A 83 -7.07 3.32 -14.87
N GLY A 84 -5.77 3.51 -14.67
CA GLY A 84 -5.07 4.74 -15.04
C GLY A 84 -3.72 4.87 -14.36
N GLY A 85 -2.88 5.78 -14.85
CA GLY A 85 -1.53 5.99 -14.30
C GLY A 85 -1.55 6.28 -12.79
N MET A 86 -2.41 7.20 -12.35
CA MET A 86 -2.49 7.63 -10.94
C MET A 86 -3.06 6.56 -9.99
N ARG A 87 -3.69 5.50 -10.52
CA ARG A 87 -4.38 4.47 -9.72
C ARG A 87 -5.28 5.07 -8.64
N SER A 88 -6.09 6.05 -9.01
CA SER A 88 -6.94 6.77 -8.06
C SER A 88 -7.89 5.82 -7.32
N PRO A 89 -8.05 5.97 -5.99
CA PRO A 89 -8.99 5.15 -5.24
C PRO A 89 -10.42 5.45 -5.70
N SER A 90 -11.25 4.41 -5.78
CA SER A 90 -12.70 4.55 -5.81
C SER A 90 -13.19 4.32 -4.39
N VAL A 91 -13.39 5.39 -3.61
CA VAL A 91 -13.90 5.29 -2.24
C VAL A 91 -15.02 6.31 -2.07
N THR A 92 -16.18 5.82 -1.63
CA THR A 92 -17.39 6.63 -1.43
C THR A 92 -17.66 6.76 0.06
N LEU A 93 -17.82 8.00 0.56
CA LEU A 93 -18.29 8.23 1.92
C LEU A 93 -19.79 7.89 2.00
N LEU A 94 -20.15 6.93 2.84
CA LEU A 94 -21.52 6.50 3.11
C LEU A 94 -22.12 7.27 4.30
N LEU A 95 -21.28 7.65 5.26
CA LEU A 95 -21.65 8.45 6.43
C LEU A 95 -20.51 9.39 6.79
N GLY A 96 -20.82 10.68 6.96
CA GLY A 96 -19.84 11.74 7.15
C GLY A 96 -19.39 12.38 5.83
N HIS A 97 -18.71 13.53 5.93
CA HIS A 97 -18.31 14.35 4.77
C HIS A 97 -16.78 14.56 4.67
N ASP A 98 -16.01 14.09 5.65
CA ASP A 98 -14.56 14.23 5.68
C ASP A 98 -13.89 12.87 5.48
N GLY A 99 -13.04 12.77 4.46
CA GLY A 99 -12.26 11.57 4.13
C GLY A 99 -10.87 11.53 4.78
N TRP A 100 -10.44 12.59 5.47
CA TRP A 100 -9.14 12.61 6.13
C TRP A 100 -9.08 11.65 7.31
N VAL A 101 -8.01 10.89 7.32
CA VAL A 101 -7.72 9.90 8.36
C VAL A 101 -6.27 9.99 8.80
N GLU A 102 -5.98 9.40 9.95
CA GLU A 102 -4.63 9.14 10.43
C GLU A 102 -4.40 7.63 10.54
N HIS A 103 -3.22 7.20 10.14
CA HIS A 103 -2.70 5.84 10.28
C HIS A 103 -1.31 5.90 10.90
N VAL A 104 -0.98 4.98 11.79
CA VAL A 104 0.34 4.92 12.43
C VAL A 104 0.97 3.56 12.18
N ASP A 105 2.15 3.56 11.54
CA ASP A 105 2.97 2.36 11.35
C ASP A 105 4.36 2.59 11.91
N ASN A 106 4.81 1.70 12.78
CA ASN A 106 6.15 1.77 13.40
C ASN A 106 6.47 3.18 13.96
N GLY A 107 5.51 3.81 14.64
CA GLY A 107 5.65 5.17 15.18
C GLY A 107 5.62 6.31 14.16
N ILE A 108 5.56 6.03 12.85
CA ILE A 108 5.39 7.04 11.80
C ILE A 108 3.91 7.31 11.60
N ARG A 109 3.53 8.60 11.62
CA ARG A 109 2.15 9.05 11.44
C ARG A 109 1.91 9.43 9.98
N TYR A 110 0.87 8.88 9.39
CA TYR A 110 0.43 9.16 8.02
C TYR A 110 -0.99 9.71 8.06
N THR A 111 -1.17 10.90 7.51
CA THR A 111 -2.49 11.49 7.25
C THR A 111 -2.72 11.57 5.76
N PHE A 112 -3.94 11.24 5.34
CA PHE A 112 -4.35 11.27 3.95
C PHE A 112 -5.88 11.24 3.84
N ASP A 113 -6.40 11.66 2.69
CA ASP A 113 -7.82 11.51 2.36
C ASP A 113 -8.04 10.15 1.68
N VAL A 114 -8.84 9.28 2.30
CA VAL A 114 -9.14 7.92 1.79
C VAL A 114 -9.84 7.93 0.43
N THR A 115 -10.49 9.05 0.08
CA THR A 115 -11.19 9.23 -1.20
C THR A 115 -10.28 9.70 -2.33
N LYS A 116 -9.05 10.14 -2.00
CA LYS A 116 -8.11 10.76 -2.96
C LYS A 116 -6.77 10.06 -3.05
N CYS A 117 -6.36 9.36 -1.99
CA CYS A 117 -5.06 8.72 -1.88
C CYS A 117 -5.20 7.22 -1.65
N MET A 118 -4.42 6.44 -2.39
CA MET A 118 -4.28 5.01 -2.13
C MET A 118 -3.45 4.80 -0.86
N PHE A 119 -3.90 3.87 -0.01
CA PHE A 119 -3.13 3.36 1.11
C PHE A 119 -3.25 1.84 1.15
N SER A 120 -2.13 1.14 1.07
CA SER A 120 -2.09 -0.33 1.19
C SER A 120 -1.46 -0.70 2.53
N PRO A 121 -2.14 -1.39 3.45
CA PRO A 121 -1.51 -1.85 4.69
C PRO A 121 -0.51 -3.00 4.45
N GLY A 122 -0.65 -3.74 3.34
CA GLY A 122 0.02 -5.03 3.11
C GLY A 122 1.53 -4.99 2.80
N ASN A 123 2.20 -3.86 2.91
CA ASN A 123 3.67 -3.76 2.74
C ASN A 123 4.38 -3.40 4.05
N ILE A 124 3.79 -3.72 5.21
CA ILE A 124 4.38 -3.37 6.50
C ILE A 124 5.74 -4.02 6.74
N THR A 125 5.94 -5.26 6.28
CA THR A 125 7.21 -5.99 6.37
C THR A 125 8.31 -5.24 5.63
N GLU A 126 8.03 -4.79 4.40
CA GLU A 126 8.98 -4.01 3.60
C GLU A 126 9.24 -2.63 4.20
N LYS A 127 8.22 -1.96 4.77
CA LYS A 127 8.42 -0.70 5.49
C LYS A 127 9.35 -0.87 6.70
N LEU A 128 9.24 -1.98 7.43
CA LEU A 128 10.12 -2.31 8.55
C LEU A 128 11.55 -2.63 8.07
N ARG A 129 11.69 -3.35 6.94
CA ARG A 129 12.99 -3.63 6.32
C ARG A 129 13.68 -2.35 5.85
N VAL A 130 12.96 -1.48 5.15
CA VAL A 130 13.47 -0.16 4.74
C VAL A 130 13.87 0.68 5.95
N ALA A 131 13.05 0.67 7.02
CA ALA A 131 13.34 1.38 8.26
C ALA A 131 14.62 0.89 8.97
N SER A 132 15.09 -0.32 8.70
CA SER A 132 16.33 -0.87 9.31
C SER A 132 17.56 -0.74 8.42
N LEU A 133 17.44 -0.18 7.21
CA LEU A 133 18.58 0.03 6.33
C LEU A 133 19.55 1.07 6.91
N PRO A 134 20.87 0.89 6.75
CA PRO A 134 21.87 1.84 7.21
C PRO A 134 22.01 3.01 6.21
N CYS A 135 21.09 3.97 6.24
CA CYS A 135 21.07 5.11 5.31
C CYS A 135 21.63 6.41 5.91
N SER A 136 22.34 6.35 7.04
CA SER A 136 22.88 7.55 7.68
C SER A 136 23.87 8.27 6.76
N GLY A 137 23.61 9.56 6.50
CA GLY A 137 24.41 10.37 5.58
C GLY A 137 23.99 10.28 4.11
N GLU A 138 23.11 9.33 3.74
CA GLU A 138 22.68 9.16 2.34
C GLU A 138 21.66 10.24 1.92
N VAL A 139 21.79 10.70 0.67
CA VAL A 139 20.74 11.41 -0.06
C VAL A 139 19.98 10.42 -0.93
N LEU A 140 18.66 10.39 -0.79
CA LEU A 140 17.81 9.47 -1.56
C LEU A 140 16.92 10.21 -2.55
N VAL A 141 16.57 9.51 -3.63
CA VAL A 141 15.50 9.90 -4.54
C VAL A 141 14.40 8.84 -4.48
N ASP A 142 13.19 9.23 -4.07
CA ASP A 142 11.99 8.40 -4.12
C ASP A 142 11.12 8.85 -5.29
N LEU A 143 11.05 8.03 -6.35
CA LEU A 143 10.35 8.42 -7.59
C LEU A 143 8.82 8.27 -7.52
N TYR A 144 8.28 7.65 -6.47
CA TYR A 144 6.86 7.33 -6.32
C TYR A 144 6.42 7.49 -4.86
N ALA A 145 6.62 8.70 -4.32
CA ALA A 145 6.56 8.95 -2.90
C ALA A 145 5.16 8.74 -2.28
N GLY A 146 4.09 8.95 -3.05
CA GLY A 146 2.72 8.90 -2.55
C GLY A 146 2.54 9.86 -1.39
N ILE A 147 1.96 9.36 -0.30
CA ILE A 147 1.79 10.12 0.95
C ILE A 147 3.05 10.12 1.85
N GLY A 148 4.18 9.65 1.32
CA GLY A 148 5.44 9.41 2.03
C GLY A 148 5.64 7.96 2.45
N TYR A 149 5.13 7.01 1.66
CA TYR A 149 5.00 5.61 2.04
C TYR A 149 6.34 4.95 2.42
N PHE A 150 7.38 5.18 1.62
CA PHE A 150 8.77 4.78 1.91
C PHE A 150 9.68 5.97 2.24
N THR A 151 9.36 7.17 1.74
CA THR A 151 10.03 8.43 2.10
C THR A 151 10.16 8.60 3.62
N LEU A 152 9.08 8.39 4.39
CA LEU A 152 9.09 8.60 5.83
C LEU A 152 9.90 7.52 6.58
N PRO A 153 9.78 6.21 6.29
CA PRO A 153 10.68 5.20 6.84
C PRO A 153 12.17 5.53 6.66
N TYR A 154 12.57 5.99 5.47
CA TYR A 154 13.96 6.39 5.22
C TYR A 154 14.40 7.58 6.09
N LEU A 155 13.57 8.61 6.22
CA LEU A 155 13.89 9.81 6.97
C LEU A 155 13.87 9.59 8.49
N VAL A 156 12.86 8.89 9.00
CA VAL A 156 12.60 8.76 10.44
C VAL A 156 13.48 7.68 11.06
N HIS A 157 13.58 6.50 10.44
CA HIS A 157 14.22 5.33 11.04
C HIS A 157 15.55 4.96 10.40
N ALA A 158 15.63 4.94 9.07
CA ALA A 158 16.89 4.64 8.36
C ALA A 158 17.91 5.79 8.45
N ALA A 159 17.49 6.94 8.99
CA ALA A 159 18.30 8.13 9.24
C ALA A 159 18.95 8.75 7.98
N ALA A 160 18.27 8.63 6.83
CA ALA A 160 18.63 9.37 5.62
C ALA A 160 18.91 10.84 5.90
N ALA A 161 19.96 11.38 5.31
CA ALA A 161 20.30 12.80 5.46
C ALA A 161 19.28 13.68 4.74
N PHE A 162 18.88 13.28 3.53
CA PHE A 162 17.93 14.03 2.72
C PHE A 162 17.15 13.12 1.75
N VAL A 163 15.91 13.47 1.43
CA VAL A 163 15.12 12.78 0.39
C VAL A 163 14.54 13.76 -0.63
N HIS A 164 14.77 13.49 -1.91
CA HIS A 164 14.01 14.05 -3.03
C HIS A 164 12.81 13.14 -3.31
N ALA A 165 11.60 13.60 -2.98
CA ALA A 165 10.37 12.81 -3.12
C ALA A 165 9.55 13.30 -4.33
N CYS A 166 9.37 12.46 -5.34
CA CYS A 166 8.55 12.78 -6.51
C CYS A 166 7.16 12.16 -6.39
N GLU A 167 6.13 12.96 -6.64
CA GLU A 167 4.73 12.53 -6.60
C GLU A 167 3.89 13.41 -7.53
N TRP A 168 3.06 12.82 -8.38
CA TRP A 168 2.23 13.56 -9.35
C TRP A 168 0.80 13.85 -8.89
N ASN A 169 0.23 13.06 -7.97
CA ASN A 169 -1.11 13.24 -7.44
C ASN A 169 -1.08 14.39 -6.43
N SER A 170 -1.74 15.50 -6.74
CA SER A 170 -1.77 16.70 -5.90
C SER A 170 -2.31 16.42 -4.49
N HIS A 171 -3.25 15.49 -4.33
CA HIS A 171 -3.77 15.10 -3.02
C HIS A 171 -2.75 14.31 -2.21
N ALA A 172 -1.96 13.46 -2.87
CA ALA A 172 -0.87 12.72 -2.23
C ALA A 172 0.27 13.66 -1.85
N VAL A 173 0.58 14.66 -2.68
CA VAL A 173 1.53 15.74 -2.36
C VAL A 173 1.09 16.52 -1.12
N GLU A 174 -0.20 16.88 -1.03
CA GLU A 174 -0.75 17.56 0.15
C GLU A 174 -0.60 16.69 1.40
N ALA A 175 -0.96 15.42 1.32
CA ALA A 175 -0.77 14.45 2.41
C ALA A 175 0.71 14.31 2.80
N LEU A 176 1.62 14.16 1.83
CA LEU A 176 3.06 14.06 2.07
C LEU A 176 3.60 15.28 2.81
N ARG A 177 3.22 16.51 2.40
CA ARG A 177 3.61 17.74 3.11
C ARG A 177 3.18 17.71 4.58
N ARG A 178 1.92 17.35 4.85
CA ARG A 178 1.41 17.22 6.22
C ARG A 178 2.19 16.16 6.99
N ASN A 179 2.48 15.03 6.37
CA ASN A 179 3.14 13.90 7.03
C ASN A 179 4.60 14.20 7.35
N LEU A 180 5.32 14.91 6.48
CA LEU A 180 6.67 15.37 6.77
C LEU A 180 6.71 16.27 8.02
N VAL A 181 5.76 17.19 8.15
CA VAL A 181 5.63 18.06 9.33
C VAL A 181 5.24 17.25 10.57
N LEU A 182 4.25 16.36 10.45
CA LEU A 182 3.77 15.53 11.56
C LEU A 182 4.85 14.63 12.17
N ASN A 183 5.84 14.22 11.36
CA ASN A 183 6.97 13.40 11.80
C ASN A 183 8.25 14.21 12.03
N GLY A 184 8.22 15.54 11.93
CA GLY A 184 9.36 16.42 12.22
C GLY A 184 10.55 16.26 11.27
N VAL A 185 10.31 15.91 10.01
CA VAL A 185 11.34 15.65 8.99
C VAL A 185 11.21 16.51 7.74
N GLN A 186 10.37 17.54 7.77
CA GLN A 186 10.11 18.42 6.63
C GLN A 186 11.36 19.13 6.10
N ASP A 187 12.32 19.45 6.97
CA ASP A 187 13.56 20.15 6.58
C ASP A 187 14.55 19.22 5.84
N ARG A 188 14.32 17.91 5.90
CA ARG A 188 15.14 16.87 5.24
C ARG A 188 14.50 16.29 3.98
N CYS A 189 13.44 16.90 3.47
CA CYS A 189 12.75 16.40 2.28
C CYS A 189 12.37 17.52 1.32
N ARG A 190 12.69 17.35 0.03
CA ARG A 190 12.17 18.19 -1.04
C ARG A 190 11.17 17.43 -1.89
N ILE A 191 9.94 17.93 -1.95
CA ILE A 191 8.89 17.36 -2.80
C ILE A 191 8.99 17.96 -4.21
N HIS A 192 8.98 17.08 -5.21
CA HIS A 192 8.91 17.41 -6.63
C HIS A 192 7.53 16.99 -7.14
N HIS A 193 6.61 17.94 -7.25
CA HIS A 193 5.27 17.68 -7.77
C HIS A 193 5.32 17.54 -9.29
N GLY A 194 5.03 16.34 -9.81
CA GLY A 194 5.03 16.08 -11.24
C GLY A 194 5.35 14.63 -11.58
N ASP A 195 5.45 14.36 -12.88
CA ASP A 195 5.84 13.06 -13.41
C ASP A 195 7.34 12.81 -13.16
N SER A 196 7.70 11.65 -12.63
CA SER A 196 9.09 11.29 -12.34
C SER A 196 9.98 11.25 -13.59
N ARG A 197 9.39 11.07 -14.79
CA ARG A 197 10.10 11.13 -16.08
C ARG A 197 10.54 12.54 -16.47
N GLN A 198 9.96 13.57 -15.85
CA GLN A 198 10.29 14.97 -16.06
C GLN A 198 11.20 15.52 -14.94
N LEU A 199 11.64 14.65 -14.02
CA LEU A 199 12.47 15.05 -12.89
C LEU A 199 13.90 15.35 -13.35
N GLU A 200 14.33 16.60 -13.20
CA GLU A 200 15.67 17.05 -13.59
C GLU A 200 16.66 16.95 -12.43
N LEU A 201 16.95 15.73 -11.98
CA LEU A 201 17.98 15.44 -10.98
C LEU A 201 19.13 14.66 -11.63
N ARG A 202 20.38 15.04 -11.33
CA ARG A 202 21.59 14.39 -11.85
C ARG A 202 22.65 14.33 -10.76
N ASP A 203 23.21 13.14 -10.55
CA ASP A 203 24.34 12.91 -9.62
C ASP A 203 24.11 13.45 -8.20
N VAL A 204 22.86 13.41 -7.72
CA VAL A 204 22.47 13.90 -6.38
C VAL A 204 22.24 12.80 -5.35
N ALA A 205 22.07 11.54 -5.77
CA ALA A 205 21.54 10.49 -4.91
C ALA A 205 22.55 9.37 -4.70
N ASP A 206 22.70 8.96 -3.44
CA ASP A 206 23.39 7.72 -3.05
C ASP A 206 22.47 6.50 -3.27
N ARG A 207 21.15 6.71 -3.20
CA ARG A 207 20.14 5.64 -3.37
C ARG A 207 18.90 6.14 -4.10
N VAL A 208 18.37 5.31 -4.98
CA VAL A 208 17.09 5.55 -5.66
C VAL A 208 16.09 4.49 -5.24
N HIS A 209 14.91 4.91 -4.81
CA HIS A 209 13.78 4.03 -4.49
C HIS A 209 12.73 4.08 -5.61
N LEU A 210 12.43 2.92 -6.16
CA LEU A 210 11.47 2.73 -7.25
C LEU A 210 10.24 1.96 -6.73
N GLY A 211 9.36 2.66 -6.01
CA GLY A 211 8.17 2.10 -5.37
C GLY A 211 7.01 1.70 -6.31
N THR A 212 7.28 1.28 -7.55
CA THR A 212 6.21 0.85 -8.47
C THR A 212 5.93 -0.63 -8.33
N THR A 213 4.66 -0.98 -8.13
CA THR A 213 4.20 -2.33 -8.53
C THR A 213 4.19 -2.39 -10.06
N PRO A 214 4.57 -3.52 -10.68
CA PRO A 214 4.53 -3.64 -12.14
C PRO A 214 3.17 -3.24 -12.72
N SER A 215 3.21 -2.55 -13.85
CA SER A 215 2.02 -2.27 -14.65
C SER A 215 1.54 -3.59 -15.28
N PRO A 216 0.23 -3.76 -15.54
CA PRO A 216 -0.28 -4.94 -16.25
C PRO A 216 0.39 -5.18 -17.62
N ALA A 217 0.96 -4.15 -18.25
CA ALA A 217 1.69 -4.26 -19.50
C ALA A 217 3.01 -5.05 -19.35
N LEU A 218 3.71 -4.93 -18.22
CA LEU A 218 4.90 -5.74 -17.91
C LEU A 218 4.54 -7.22 -17.67
N TRP A 219 3.29 -7.52 -17.27
CA TRP A 219 2.81 -8.89 -17.12
C TRP A 219 2.57 -9.57 -18.47
N ALA A 220 2.13 -8.81 -19.48
CA ALA A 220 1.90 -9.34 -20.83
C ALA A 220 3.20 -9.74 -21.54
N GLU A 221 4.30 -9.01 -21.32
CA GLU A 221 5.60 -9.35 -21.92
C GLU A 221 6.28 -10.57 -21.27
N GLN A 222 5.88 -10.95 -20.04
CA GLN A 222 6.41 -12.12 -19.33
C GLN A 222 5.56 -13.39 -19.47
N GLY A 223 4.50 -13.36 -20.28
CA GLY A 223 3.63 -14.50 -20.58
C GLY A 223 2.61 -14.79 -19.47
N SER A 224 1.37 -14.33 -19.65
CA SER A 224 0.23 -14.71 -18.81
C SER A 224 -0.35 -16.06 -19.24
N PRO A 225 -0.63 -17.00 -18.33
CA PRO A 225 -1.79 -17.87 -18.49
C PRO A 225 -3.04 -17.05 -18.12
N GLU A 226 -4.03 -17.05 -19.01
CA GLU A 226 -5.32 -16.42 -18.80
C GLU A 226 -5.97 -16.92 -17.49
N GLY A 227 -6.45 -15.98 -16.67
CA GLY A 227 -7.16 -16.31 -15.43
C GLY A 227 -7.80 -15.07 -14.82
N ASP A 228 -9.10 -14.92 -15.06
CA ASP A 228 -10.00 -14.06 -14.29
C ASP A 228 -9.90 -14.43 -12.80
N GLY A 229 -9.57 -13.46 -11.95
CA GLY A 229 -9.26 -13.68 -10.54
C GLY A 229 -9.79 -12.53 -9.71
N SER A 230 -10.88 -12.81 -9.00
CA SER A 230 -11.47 -12.00 -7.94
C SER A 230 -10.43 -11.61 -6.88
N ASP A 231 -10.64 -10.43 -6.29
CA ASP A 231 -9.81 -9.83 -5.24
C ASP A 231 -9.58 -10.83 -4.08
N GLY A 232 -8.43 -11.48 -4.11
CA GLY A 232 -7.94 -12.36 -3.07
C GLY A 232 -7.46 -11.54 -1.88
N GLU A 233 -8.12 -11.76 -0.75
CA GLU A 233 -7.64 -11.40 0.58
C GLU A 233 -6.16 -11.80 0.71
N ALA A 234 -5.31 -10.86 1.16
CA ALA A 234 -3.89 -11.09 1.32
C ALA A 234 -3.67 -12.24 2.32
N GLN A 235 -3.42 -13.44 1.80
CA GLN A 235 -3.02 -14.57 2.63
C GLN A 235 -1.60 -14.27 3.15
N HIS A 236 -1.51 -14.04 4.45
CA HIS A 236 -0.24 -14.09 5.17
C HIS A 236 0.42 -15.45 4.90
N PRO A 237 1.75 -15.52 4.76
CA PRO A 237 2.42 -16.80 4.64
C PRO A 237 2.06 -17.64 5.88
N THR A 238 1.44 -18.78 5.64
CA THR A 238 1.15 -19.78 6.68
C THR A 238 2.45 -20.14 7.39
N GLU A 239 2.40 -20.08 8.72
CA GLU A 239 3.47 -20.45 9.64
C GLU A 239 3.85 -21.93 9.50
N ASP A 240 4.65 -22.25 8.49
CA ASP A 240 5.36 -23.53 8.42
C ASP A 240 6.83 -23.24 8.13
N SER A 241 7.51 -22.59 9.07
CA SER A 241 8.99 -22.52 9.13
C SER A 241 9.49 -21.97 10.47
N VAL A 242 9.12 -22.62 11.57
CA VAL A 242 9.96 -22.56 12.79
C VAL A 242 10.76 -23.85 12.85
N LYS A 243 11.95 -23.83 12.24
CA LYS A 243 13.12 -24.65 12.60
C LYS A 243 14.38 -24.19 11.86
N GLY A 244 15.25 -23.50 12.61
CA GLY A 244 16.72 -23.46 12.51
C GLY A 244 17.43 -23.45 11.15
N THR A 245 18.18 -22.36 10.90
CA THR A 245 19.50 -22.32 10.24
C THR A 245 19.71 -23.11 8.94
N GLN A 246 19.32 -22.49 7.82
CA GLN A 246 20.06 -22.42 6.55
C GLN A 246 19.29 -21.44 5.64
N GLY A 247 20.00 -20.51 4.98
CA GLY A 247 19.38 -19.43 4.20
C GLY A 247 18.30 -19.96 3.27
N ALA A 248 17.08 -19.39 3.37
CA ALA A 248 15.98 -19.75 2.49
C ALA A 248 16.46 -19.62 1.04
N ARG A 249 16.49 -20.74 0.30
CA ARG A 249 16.89 -20.73 -1.10
C ARG A 249 15.89 -19.85 -1.85
N ILE A 250 16.38 -18.72 -2.38
CA ILE A 250 15.62 -17.87 -3.29
C ILE A 250 15.13 -18.73 -4.45
N ARG A 251 13.87 -18.54 -4.86
CA ARG A 251 13.32 -19.32 -5.96
C ARG A 251 14.09 -19.02 -7.25
N PRO A 252 14.44 -20.03 -8.07
CA PRO A 252 15.24 -19.81 -9.28
C PRO A 252 14.64 -18.77 -10.23
N GLU A 253 13.31 -18.67 -10.32
CA GLU A 253 12.63 -17.66 -11.12
C GLU A 253 12.85 -16.23 -10.62
N TRP A 254 12.92 -16.01 -9.30
CA TRP A 254 13.18 -14.70 -8.72
C TRP A 254 14.63 -14.27 -8.96
N GLN A 255 15.55 -15.23 -8.87
CA GLN A 255 16.97 -14.99 -9.18
C GLN A 255 17.15 -14.60 -10.65
N ARG A 256 16.53 -15.33 -11.59
CA ARG A 256 16.58 -14.98 -13.02
C ARG A 256 15.98 -13.61 -13.31
N TRP A 257 14.88 -13.25 -12.67
CA TRP A 257 14.29 -11.91 -12.78
C TRP A 257 15.26 -10.82 -12.30
N ALA A 258 15.91 -11.03 -11.15
CA ALA A 258 16.88 -10.09 -10.60
C ALA A 258 18.09 -9.93 -11.52
N GLU A 259 18.63 -11.01 -12.07
CA GLU A 259 19.76 -11.02 -13.01
C GLU A 259 19.42 -10.28 -14.32
N ALA A 260 18.25 -10.57 -14.91
CA ALA A 260 17.79 -9.87 -16.12
C ALA A 260 17.60 -8.37 -15.87
N THR A 261 16.99 -8.01 -14.74
CA THR A 261 16.79 -6.60 -14.34
C THR A 261 18.12 -5.88 -14.11
N ALA A 262 19.07 -6.53 -13.42
CA ALA A 262 20.40 -6.00 -13.17
C ALA A 262 21.19 -5.77 -14.47
N ALA A 263 21.10 -6.68 -15.43
CA ALA A 263 21.73 -6.55 -16.75
C ALA A 263 21.12 -5.40 -17.55
N GLN A 264 19.79 -5.27 -17.55
CA GLN A 264 19.11 -4.16 -18.23
C GLN A 264 19.51 -2.80 -17.65
N ILE A 265 19.54 -2.67 -16.32
CA ILE A 265 19.97 -1.43 -15.64
C ILE A 265 21.44 -1.13 -15.96
N GLN A 266 22.32 -2.13 -15.96
CA GLN A 266 23.73 -1.96 -16.32
C GLN A 266 23.89 -1.39 -17.73
N GLN A 267 23.15 -1.93 -18.69
CA GLN A 267 23.17 -1.46 -20.07
C GLN A 267 22.68 0.00 -20.17
N LEU A 268 21.53 0.31 -19.56
CA LEU A 268 20.98 1.68 -19.54
C LEU A 268 21.96 2.69 -18.94
N LEU A 269 22.62 2.36 -17.83
CA LEU A 269 23.63 3.22 -17.21
C LEU A 269 24.86 3.41 -18.10
N THR A 270 25.29 2.35 -18.77
CA THR A 270 26.42 2.41 -19.70
C THR A 270 26.12 3.33 -20.88
N GLU A 271 24.93 3.21 -21.46
CA GLU A 271 24.47 4.05 -22.57
C GLU A 271 24.30 5.51 -22.13
N LEU A 272 23.69 5.75 -20.97
CA LEU A 272 23.41 7.10 -20.47
C LEU A 272 24.68 7.88 -20.12
N HIS A 273 25.67 7.21 -19.53
CA HIS A 273 26.91 7.87 -19.06
C HIS A 273 28.08 7.74 -20.04
N GLY A 274 27.97 6.93 -21.10
CA GLY A 274 29.03 6.72 -22.08
C GLY A 274 30.28 6.05 -21.52
N GLN A 275 30.18 5.34 -20.39
CA GLN A 275 31.27 4.61 -19.73
C GLN A 275 30.76 3.29 -19.16
N PRO A 276 31.60 2.26 -18.98
CA PRO A 276 31.16 0.99 -18.42
C PRO A 276 30.67 1.13 -16.97
N TRP A 277 29.56 0.46 -16.67
CA TRP A 277 29.06 0.30 -15.31
C TRP A 277 29.05 -1.16 -14.89
N ARG A 278 29.14 -1.39 -13.59
CA ARG A 278 28.94 -2.68 -12.94
C ARG A 278 27.69 -2.62 -12.07
N THR A 279 26.87 -3.66 -12.15
CA THR A 279 25.77 -3.89 -11.21
C THR A 279 26.07 -5.10 -10.31
N SER A 280 25.52 -5.11 -9.10
CA SER A 280 25.66 -6.23 -8.15
C SER A 280 24.38 -6.39 -7.35
N ILE A 281 23.75 -7.56 -7.49
CA ILE A 281 22.53 -7.91 -6.74
C ILE A 281 22.92 -8.11 -5.28
N LEU A 282 22.36 -7.28 -4.41
CA LEU A 282 22.61 -7.36 -2.97
C LEU A 282 21.58 -8.25 -2.28
N HIS A 283 20.31 -8.11 -2.66
CA HIS A 283 19.21 -8.82 -2.02
C HIS A 283 17.98 -8.89 -2.93
N VAL A 284 17.19 -9.95 -2.77
CA VAL A 284 15.86 -10.09 -3.39
C VAL A 284 14.85 -10.37 -2.28
N GLU A 285 13.93 -9.43 -2.07
CA GLU A 285 12.90 -9.51 -1.04
C GLU A 285 11.55 -9.90 -1.66
N ALA A 286 10.88 -10.87 -1.05
CA ALA A 286 9.51 -11.22 -1.42
C ALA A 286 8.52 -10.54 -0.48
N VAL A 287 7.88 -9.47 -0.95
CA VAL A 287 7.02 -8.63 -0.11
C VAL A 287 5.68 -9.31 0.15
N LYS A 288 5.00 -9.78 -0.90
CA LYS A 288 3.69 -10.48 -0.81
C LYS A 288 3.33 -11.23 -2.09
N SER A 289 2.33 -12.10 -2.01
CA SER A 289 1.68 -12.74 -3.17
C SER A 289 0.35 -12.04 -3.47
N TYR A 290 0.08 -11.76 -4.75
CA TYR A 290 -1.22 -11.21 -5.20
C TYR A 290 -2.17 -12.31 -5.68
N ALA A 291 -1.62 -13.35 -6.30
CA ALA A 291 -2.33 -14.52 -6.82
C ALA A 291 -1.35 -15.71 -6.84
N PRO A 292 -1.81 -16.95 -7.10
CA PRO A 292 -0.90 -18.05 -7.40
C PRO A 292 0.09 -17.63 -8.48
N HIS A 293 1.38 -17.80 -8.19
CA HIS A 293 2.51 -17.43 -9.07
C HIS A 293 2.73 -15.93 -9.34
N VAL A 294 1.91 -15.03 -8.77
CA VAL A 294 2.11 -13.57 -8.90
C VAL A 294 2.66 -13.01 -7.59
N HIS A 295 3.94 -12.65 -7.60
CA HIS A 295 4.68 -12.16 -6.44
C HIS A 295 5.10 -10.69 -6.59
N HIS A 296 4.96 -9.92 -5.51
CA HIS A 296 5.59 -8.62 -5.38
C HIS A 296 7.01 -8.81 -4.86
N LEU A 297 8.00 -8.49 -5.69
CA LEU A 297 9.41 -8.59 -5.36
C LEU A 297 10.05 -7.21 -5.29
N VAL A 298 11.06 -7.07 -4.43
CA VAL A 298 11.95 -5.90 -4.39
C VAL A 298 13.38 -6.39 -4.62
N LEU A 299 14.12 -5.68 -5.46
CA LEU A 299 15.53 -5.93 -5.76
C LEU A 299 16.37 -4.80 -5.16
N ASP A 300 17.27 -5.14 -4.25
CA ASP A 300 18.33 -4.23 -3.84
C ASP A 300 19.52 -4.43 -4.78
N LEU A 301 19.81 -3.41 -5.58
CA LEU A 301 20.85 -3.43 -6.60
C LEU A 301 21.88 -2.34 -6.33
N GLU A 302 23.16 -2.72 -6.26
CA GLU A 302 24.27 -1.77 -6.29
C GLU A 302 24.67 -1.49 -7.74
N CYS A 303 24.90 -0.22 -8.07
CA CYS A 303 25.36 0.24 -9.38
C CYS A 303 26.59 1.13 -9.20
N ARG A 304 27.71 0.83 -9.87
CA ARG A 304 28.95 1.63 -9.80
C ARG A 304 29.60 1.82 -11.18
N PRO A 305 30.12 3.00 -11.51
CA PRO A 305 30.97 3.17 -12.68
C PRO A 305 32.27 2.36 -12.51
N MET A 306 32.86 1.89 -13.61
CA MET A 306 34.12 1.13 -13.61
C MET A 306 35.34 2.00 -13.83
#